data_AF-A0A955TS54-F1
#
_entry.id   AF-A0A955TS54-F1
#
_cell.length_a   1.000
_cell.length_b   1.000
_cell.length_c   1.000
_cell.angle_alpha   90.00
_cell.angle_beta   90.00
_cell.angle_gamma   90.00
#
_symmetry.space_group_name_H-M   'P 1'
#
loop_
_entity.id
_entity.type
_entity.pdbx_description
1 polymer ?
#
loop_
_entity_poly.entity_id
_entity_poly.type
_entity_poly.pdbx_seq_one_letter_code
_entity_poly.pdbx_strand_id
1 'polypeptide(L)'
;MIHQIASVSQKINLTGSVQKLHHRLCRSVGQAVADFTMIEDGDTVMVCLSGGKDSYGLLDILLSMQSRAPVSYRVIAVNLDQKQPGFPAEVLPAYLTKIGVPFHIEERDTYSVVKRVIPEGDTTCSLCSRLRRGILYGLADKLGATKIALGHDGDDMIETFVMNVFFSGTL
;
A
#
# COMPACT_ATOMS: atom_id res chain seq x y z
N MET A 1 -16.70 -13.16 15.61
CA MET A 1 -15.86 -13.17 16.82
C MET A 1 -14.62 -12.30 16.56
N ILE A 2 -14.80 -10.97 16.44
CA ILE A 2 -13.70 -10.02 16.17
C ILE A 2 -13.63 -9.08 17.38
N HIS A 3 -13.12 -9.62 18.49
CA HIS A 3 -12.77 -8.85 19.68
C HIS A 3 -11.27 -8.98 19.90
N GLN A 4 -10.51 -8.00 19.40
CA GLN A 4 -9.37 -7.38 20.08
C GLN A 4 -8.73 -6.38 19.11
N ILE A 5 -9.04 -5.09 19.31
CA ILE A 5 -8.21 -4.00 18.82
C ILE A 5 -7.04 -3.94 19.80
N ALA A 6 -6.00 -4.73 19.55
CA ALA A 6 -4.70 -4.43 20.15
C ALA A 6 -4.24 -3.13 19.52
N SER A 7 -3.96 -2.12 20.35
CA SER A 7 -3.22 -0.94 19.90
C SER A 7 -1.90 -1.41 19.32
N VAL A 8 -1.79 -1.40 17.99
CA VAL A 8 -0.53 -1.71 17.31
C VAL A 8 0.42 -0.57 17.62
N SER A 9 1.14 -0.70 18.73
CA SER A 9 2.16 0.27 19.14
C SER A 9 3.40 -0.50 19.56
N GLN A 10 4.05 -1.15 18.59
CA GLN A 10 5.50 -1.26 18.70
C GLN A 10 6.06 0.16 18.52
N LYS A 11 6.41 0.81 19.63
CA LYS A 11 7.22 2.02 19.59
C LYS A 11 8.56 1.64 18.98
N ILE A 12 8.75 1.95 17.70
CA ILE A 12 10.06 1.86 17.06
C ILE A 12 10.95 2.88 17.78
N ASN A 13 11.98 2.40 18.46
CA ASN A 13 12.98 3.25 19.12
C ASN A 13 13.91 3.86 18.05
N LEU A 14 13.38 4.82 17.30
CA LEU A 14 14.14 5.61 16.35
C LEU A 14 15.00 6.63 17.10
N THR A 15 16.25 6.78 16.69
CA THR A 15 17.19 7.74 17.28
C THR A 15 17.81 8.64 16.19
N GLY A 16 18.33 9.79 16.60
CA GLY A 16 19.11 10.67 15.73
C GLY A 16 18.37 11.18 14.50
N SER A 17 19.02 11.10 13.33
CA SER A 17 18.49 11.59 12.05
C SER A 17 17.26 10.84 11.58
N VAL A 18 17.15 9.54 11.88
CA VAL A 18 16.02 8.70 11.46
C VAL A 18 14.74 9.13 12.17
N GLN A 19 14.82 9.43 13.46
CA GLN A 19 13.68 9.96 14.21
C GLN A 19 13.21 11.32 13.65
N LYS A 20 14.16 12.20 13.32
CA LYS A 20 13.85 13.49 12.68
C LYS A 20 13.18 13.30 11.31
N LEU A 21 13.65 12.34 10.51
CA LEU A 21 13.05 12.00 9.23
C LEU A 21 11.62 11.48 9.41
N HIS A 22 11.42 10.51 10.31
CA HIS A 22 10.11 9.92 10.61
C HIS A 22 9.08 10.96 11.04
N HIS A 23 9.45 11.87 11.96
CA HIS A 23 8.58 12.96 12.37
C HIS A 23 8.21 13.91 11.21
N ARG A 24 9.16 14.22 10.31
CA ARG A 24 8.88 15.03 9.12
C ARG A 24 7.94 14.33 8.16
N LEU A 25 8.11 13.02 7.94
CA LEU A 25 7.24 12.22 7.09
C LEU A 25 5.83 12.14 7.67
N CYS A 26 5.68 11.82 8.95
CA CYS A 26 4.36 11.81 9.61
C CYS A 26 3.66 13.18 9.52
N ARG A 27 4.42 14.27 9.70
CA ARG A 27 3.86 15.63 9.53
C ARG A 27 3.40 15.89 8.10
N SER A 28 4.20 15.52 7.10
CA SER A 28 3.90 15.79 5.69
C SER A 28 2.70 14.95 5.22
N VAL A 29 2.64 13.67 5.62
CA VAL A 29 1.49 12.81 5.34
C VAL A 29 0.24 13.30 6.08
N GLY A 30 0.36 13.68 7.35
CA GLY A 30 -0.77 14.26 8.10
C GLY A 30 -1.32 15.54 7.48
N GLN A 31 -0.44 16.42 6.97
CA GLN A 31 -0.83 17.62 6.24
C GLN A 31 -1.58 17.25 4.95
N ALA A 32 -1.05 16.32 4.15
CA ALA A 32 -1.72 15.88 2.93
C ALA A 32 -3.09 15.23 3.21
N VAL A 33 -3.18 14.41 4.25
CA VAL A 33 -4.45 13.80 4.68
C VAL A 33 -5.49 14.88 5.00
N ALA A 34 -5.10 15.94 5.71
CA ALA A 34 -5.98 17.04 6.06
C ALA A 34 -6.35 17.90 4.84
N ASP A 35 -5.36 18.33 4.04
CA ASP A 35 -5.55 19.24 2.91
C ASP A 35 -6.44 18.63 1.82
N PHE A 36 -6.36 17.32 1.62
CA PHE A 36 -7.06 16.61 0.56
C PHE A 36 -8.18 15.69 1.08
N THR A 37 -8.48 15.72 2.38
CA THR A 37 -9.53 14.87 3.00
C THR A 37 -9.34 13.39 2.63
N MET A 38 -8.10 12.89 2.72
CA MET A 38 -7.77 11.53 2.25
C MET A 38 -8.26 10.44 3.20
N ILE A 39 -8.30 10.74 4.51
CA ILE A 39 -8.75 9.83 5.58
C ILE A 39 -9.67 10.62 6.52
N GLU A 40 -10.82 10.03 6.80
CA GLU A 40 -11.92 10.57 7.59
C GLU A 40 -12.23 9.66 8.80
N ASP A 41 -13.06 10.16 9.72
CA ASP A 41 -13.46 9.39 10.90
C ASP A 41 -14.30 8.16 10.50
N GLY A 42 -13.97 7.02 11.10
CA GLY A 42 -14.58 5.72 10.82
C GLY A 42 -13.98 4.98 9.62
N ASP A 43 -13.00 5.56 8.91
CA ASP A 43 -12.45 4.92 7.72
C ASP A 43 -11.75 3.59 8.02
N THR A 44 -11.81 2.68 7.04
CA THR A 44 -10.95 1.51 6.99
C THR A 44 -10.01 1.66 5.81
N VAL A 45 -8.73 1.87 6.10
CA VAL A 45 -7.68 2.10 5.11
C VAL A 45 -7.00 0.77 4.77
N MET A 46 -7.18 0.33 3.52
CA MET A 46 -6.47 -0.83 2.96
C MET A 46 -5.11 -0.40 2.41
N VAL A 47 -4.03 -0.74 3.12
CA VAL A 47 -2.66 -0.39 2.71
C VAL A 47 -2.10 -1.54 1.87
N CYS A 48 -1.86 -1.27 0.58
CA CYS A 48 -1.38 -2.28 -0.36
C CYS A 48 0.14 -2.40 -0.31
N LEU A 49 0.65 -3.57 0.08
CA LEU A 49 2.07 -3.86 0.21
C LEU A 49 2.59 -4.64 -0.99
N SER A 50 3.56 -4.03 -1.69
CA SER A 50 4.31 -4.70 -2.78
C SER A 50 5.52 -5.48 -2.26
N GLY A 51 5.95 -5.21 -1.02
CA GLY A 51 7.24 -5.64 -0.49
C GLY A 51 8.38 -4.64 -0.76
N GLY A 52 8.07 -3.49 -1.37
CA GLY A 52 9.01 -2.38 -1.55
C GLY A 52 9.04 -1.42 -0.36
N LYS A 53 10.16 -0.69 -0.22
CA LYS A 53 10.42 0.27 0.87
C LYS A 53 9.29 1.30 1.06
N ASP A 54 8.68 1.76 -0.03
CA ASP A 54 7.68 2.84 0.00
C ASP A 54 6.36 2.35 0.57
N SER A 55 5.98 1.11 0.23
CA SER A 55 4.80 0.45 0.81
C SER A 55 4.97 0.13 2.30
N TYR A 56 6.17 -0.30 2.73
CA TYR A 56 6.48 -0.47 4.15
C TYR A 56 6.47 0.86 4.90
N GLY A 57 7.09 1.90 4.33
CA GLY A 57 7.15 3.23 4.91
C GLY A 57 5.76 3.84 5.07
N LEU A 58 4.90 3.71 4.06
CA LEU A 58 3.51 4.17 4.12
C LEU A 58 2.74 3.48 5.24
N LEU A 59 2.86 2.15 5.37
CA LEU A 59 2.23 1.41 6.47
C LEU A 59 2.72 1.93 7.84
N ASP A 60 4.03 2.06 8.02
CA ASP A 60 4.62 2.54 9.27
C ASP A 60 4.11 3.94 9.66
N ILE A 61 4.07 4.86 8.70
CA ILE A 61 3.59 6.23 8.93
C ILE A 61 2.11 6.22 9.31
N LEU A 62 1.27 5.47 8.59
CA LEU A 62 -0.17 5.40 8.87
C LEU A 62 -0.47 4.76 10.24
N LEU A 63 0.30 3.75 10.66
CA LEU A 63 0.19 3.17 12.00
C LEU A 63 0.67 4.15 13.08
N SER A 64 1.78 4.85 12.83
CA SER A 64 2.34 5.84 13.75
C SER A 64 1.38 7.01 13.99
N MET A 65 0.67 7.43 12.94
CA MET A 65 -0.29 8.53 12.99
C MET A 65 -1.60 8.18 13.70
N GLN A 66 -2.05 6.91 13.69
CA GLN A 66 -3.33 6.51 14.30
C GLN A 66 -3.50 6.99 15.75
N SER A 67 -2.43 6.95 16.55
CA SER A 67 -2.47 7.35 17.96
C SER A 67 -2.60 8.86 18.20
N ARG A 68 -2.38 9.69 17.17
CA ARG A 68 -2.31 11.15 17.27
C ARG A 68 -3.26 11.87 16.31
N ALA A 69 -3.83 11.13 15.36
CA ALA A 69 -4.75 11.70 14.38
C ALA A 69 -6.03 12.21 15.07
N PRO A 70 -6.61 13.32 14.60
CA PRO A 70 -7.89 13.82 15.11
C PRO A 70 -9.10 12.96 14.70
N VAL A 71 -8.87 11.96 13.85
CA VAL A 71 -9.88 11.02 13.33
C VAL A 71 -9.52 9.59 13.71
N SER A 72 -10.53 8.77 13.99
CA SER A 72 -10.36 7.34 14.25
C SER A 72 -10.47 6.56 12.95
N TYR A 73 -9.42 5.85 12.55
CA TYR A 73 -9.46 4.97 11.37
C TYR A 73 -8.75 3.66 11.66
N ARG A 74 -9.12 2.62 10.91
CA ARG A 74 -8.53 1.29 10.96
C ARG A 74 -7.58 1.10 9.79
N VAL A 75 -6.57 0.24 9.98
CA VAL A 75 -5.63 -0.15 8.93
C VAL A 75 -5.72 -1.66 8.75
N ILE A 76 -5.83 -2.10 7.50
CA ILE A 76 -5.62 -3.50 7.10
C ILE A 76 -4.55 -3.54 6.01
N ALA A 77 -3.50 -4.32 6.23
CA ALA A 77 -2.45 -4.51 5.23
C ALA A 77 -2.90 -5.57 4.22
N VAL A 78 -2.68 -5.33 2.93
CA VAL A 78 -3.03 -6.27 1.86
C VAL A 78 -1.84 -6.49 0.96
N ASN A 79 -1.48 -7.75 0.74
CA ASN A 79 -0.54 -8.12 -0.31
C ASN A 79 -1.26 -8.93 -1.39
N LEU A 80 -0.93 -8.67 -2.66
CA LEU A 80 -1.35 -9.48 -3.79
C LEU A 80 -0.16 -10.31 -4.28
N ASP A 81 -0.14 -11.60 -3.91
CA ASP A 81 0.78 -12.57 -4.49
C ASP A 81 0.28 -12.95 -5.89
N GLN A 82 1.00 -12.44 -6.89
CA GLN A 82 0.66 -12.62 -8.29
C GLN A 82 1.20 -13.92 -8.91
N LYS A 83 1.86 -14.77 -8.10
CA LYS A 83 2.61 -15.96 -8.53
C LYS A 83 3.73 -15.64 -9.51
N GLN A 84 4.36 -14.48 -9.34
CA GLN A 84 5.58 -14.13 -10.07
C GLN A 84 6.70 -15.12 -9.72
N PRO A 85 7.50 -15.58 -10.69
CA PRO A 85 8.64 -16.45 -10.41
C PRO A 85 9.59 -15.83 -9.38
N GLY A 86 9.92 -16.58 -8.32
CA GLY A 86 10.84 -16.13 -7.27
C GLY A 86 10.25 -15.12 -6.27
N PHE A 87 8.93 -14.89 -6.27
CA PHE A 87 8.30 -14.03 -5.26
C PHE A 87 8.39 -14.67 -3.85
N PRO A 88 8.94 -13.96 -2.84
CA PRO A 88 9.13 -14.51 -1.49
C PRO A 88 7.82 -14.41 -0.68
N ALA A 89 6.94 -15.39 -0.83
CA ALA A 89 5.59 -15.39 -0.27
C ALA A 89 5.54 -15.35 1.27
N GLU A 90 6.62 -15.75 1.95
CA GLU A 90 6.72 -15.82 3.40
C GLU A 90 7.12 -14.50 4.08
N VAL A 91 7.76 -13.58 3.35
CA VAL A 91 8.38 -12.37 3.94
C VAL A 91 7.34 -11.42 4.51
N LEU A 92 6.32 -11.07 3.71
CA LEU A 92 5.28 -10.13 4.13
C LEU A 92 4.39 -10.69 5.25
N PRO A 93 3.88 -11.94 5.17
CA PRO A 93 3.11 -12.53 6.27
C PRO A 93 3.90 -12.58 7.59
N ALA A 94 5.18 -12.98 7.53
CA ALA A 94 6.03 -13.04 8.72
C ALA A 94 6.25 -11.65 9.33
N TYR A 95 6.53 -10.65 8.49
CA TYR A 95 6.67 -9.26 8.94
C TYR A 95 5.38 -8.72 9.57
N LEU A 96 4.23 -8.87 8.91
CA LEU A 96 2.94 -8.36 9.37
C LEU A 96 2.48 -9.03 10.66
N THR A 97 2.70 -10.35 10.78
CA THR A 97 2.48 -11.09 12.01
C THR A 97 3.37 -10.57 13.14
N LYS A 98 4.65 -10.33 12.86
CA LYS A 98 5.62 -9.83 13.86
C LYS A 98 5.23 -8.45 14.41
N ILE A 99 4.72 -7.56 13.57
CA ILE A 99 4.30 -6.21 14.00
C ILE A 99 2.85 -6.16 14.51
N GLY A 100 2.07 -7.25 14.35
CA GLY A 100 0.72 -7.37 14.90
C GLY A 100 -0.36 -6.59 14.14
N VAL A 101 -0.14 -6.27 12.87
CA VAL A 101 -1.11 -5.53 12.04
C VAL A 101 -2.09 -6.52 11.41
N PRO A 102 -3.42 -6.25 11.40
CA PRO A 102 -4.37 -7.07 10.64
C PRO A 102 -4.00 -7.09 9.14
N PHE A 103 -3.95 -8.28 8.54
CA PHE A 103 -3.58 -8.40 7.14
C PHE A 103 -4.34 -9.47 6.38
N HIS A 104 -4.36 -9.32 5.05
CA HIS A 104 -4.87 -10.31 4.09
C HIS A 104 -3.84 -10.53 2.99
N ILE A 105 -3.56 -11.79 2.68
CA ILE A 105 -2.71 -12.19 1.55
C ILE A 105 -3.63 -12.76 0.48
N GLU A 106 -3.74 -12.06 -0.64
CA GLU A 106 -4.50 -12.52 -1.79
C GLU A 106 -3.57 -13.22 -2.76
N GLU A 107 -3.84 -14.49 -3.02
CA GLU A 107 -3.12 -15.25 -4.05
C GLU A 107 -3.93 -15.30 -5.35
N ARG A 108 -3.35 -14.77 -6.44
CA ARG A 108 -3.94 -14.82 -7.79
C ARG A 108 -2.84 -15.02 -8.82
N ASP A 109 -2.91 -16.10 -9.58
CA ASP A 109 -1.99 -16.31 -10.71
C ASP A 109 -2.35 -15.38 -11.89
N THR A 110 -1.93 -14.13 -11.76
CA THR A 110 -2.03 -13.14 -12.85
C THR A 110 -0.83 -13.25 -13.78
N TYR A 111 0.29 -13.81 -13.32
CA TYR A 111 1.48 -14.03 -14.13
C TYR A 111 1.20 -14.90 -15.36
N SER A 112 0.60 -16.08 -15.15
CA SER A 112 0.27 -17.00 -16.24
C SER A 112 -0.78 -16.42 -17.19
N VAL A 113 -1.71 -15.61 -16.68
CA VAL A 113 -2.69 -14.90 -17.50
C VAL A 113 -2.00 -13.90 -18.43
N VAL A 114 -1.10 -13.07 -17.88
CA VAL A 114 -0.35 -12.08 -18.67
C VAL A 114 0.52 -12.75 -19.71
N LYS A 115 1.27 -13.80 -19.34
CA LYS A 115 2.10 -14.59 -20.27
C LYS A 115 1.32 -15.25 -21.40
N ARG A 116 0.07 -15.64 -21.15
CA ARG A 116 -0.80 -16.25 -22.16
C ARG A 116 -1.40 -15.23 -23.13
N VAL A 117 -1.74 -14.03 -22.65
CA VAL A 117 -2.46 -13.02 -23.43
C VAL A 117 -1.50 -12.09 -24.19
N ILE A 118 -0.34 -11.77 -23.61
CA ILE A 118 0.62 -10.84 -24.20
C ILE A 118 1.72 -11.64 -24.92
N PRO A 119 1.97 -11.37 -26.22
CA PRO A 119 3.08 -11.98 -26.96
C PRO A 119 4.43 -11.77 -26.28
N GLU A 120 5.35 -12.70 -26.47
CA GLU A 120 6.70 -12.57 -25.94
C GLU A 120 7.44 -11.40 -26.60
N GLY A 121 8.06 -10.53 -25.79
CA GLY A 121 8.71 -9.30 -26.25
C GLY A 121 7.85 -8.04 -26.11
N ASP A 122 6.53 -8.19 -25.97
CA ASP A 122 5.63 -7.05 -25.77
C ASP A 122 5.58 -6.57 -24.31
N THR A 123 5.09 -5.34 -24.13
CA THR A 123 4.98 -4.71 -22.82
C THR A 123 3.83 -5.33 -22.01
N THR A 124 4.18 -5.94 -20.87
CA THR A 124 3.24 -6.67 -20.01
C THR A 124 2.55 -5.78 -18.96
N CYS A 125 3.12 -4.60 -18.68
CA CYS A 125 2.69 -3.72 -17.59
C CYS A 125 1.24 -3.24 -17.73
N SER A 126 0.75 -3.03 -18.96
CA SER A 126 -0.63 -2.58 -19.18
C SER A 126 -1.66 -3.58 -18.62
N LEU A 127 -1.60 -4.86 -19.04
CA LEU A 127 -2.52 -5.88 -18.56
C LEU A 127 -2.29 -6.23 -17.08
N CYS A 128 -1.03 -6.35 -16.66
CA CYS A 128 -0.68 -6.63 -15.27
C CYS A 128 -1.27 -5.59 -14.31
N SER A 129 -1.11 -4.30 -14.63
CA SER A 129 -1.63 -3.20 -13.80
C SER A 129 -3.15 -3.18 -13.72
N ARG A 130 -3.85 -3.47 -14.84
CA ARG A 130 -5.31 -3.56 -14.89
C ARG A 130 -5.85 -4.69 -14.03
N LEU A 131 -5.25 -5.88 -14.14
CA LEU A 131 -5.62 -7.04 -13.32
C LEU A 131 -5.39 -6.77 -11.83
N ARG A 132 -4.22 -6.22 -11.47
CA ARG A 132 -3.90 -5.83 -10.09
C ARG A 132 -4.95 -4.88 -9.52
N ARG A 133 -5.26 -3.79 -10.22
CA ARG A 133 -6.27 -2.81 -9.77
C ARG A 133 -7.65 -3.46 -9.58
N GLY A 134 -8.10 -4.26 -10.56
CA GLY A 134 -9.39 -4.95 -10.46
C GLY A 134 -9.50 -5.87 -9.26
N ILE A 135 -8.43 -6.63 -8.96
CA ILE A 135 -8.37 -7.50 -7.78
C ILE A 135 -8.38 -6.68 -6.49
N LEU A 136 -7.55 -5.63 -6.40
CA LEU A 136 -7.48 -4.78 -5.21
C LEU A 136 -8.80 -4.06 -4.93
N TYR A 137 -9.49 -3.56 -5.95
CA TYR A 137 -10.80 -2.92 -5.77
C TYR A 137 -11.85 -3.92 -5.27
N GLY A 138 -11.90 -5.13 -5.84
CA GLY A 138 -12.79 -6.18 -5.35
C GLY A 138 -12.46 -6.66 -3.94
N LEU A 139 -11.19 -6.59 -3.51
CA LEU A 139 -10.78 -6.87 -2.14
C LEU A 139 -11.18 -5.76 -1.18
N ALA A 140 -11.07 -4.49 -1.59
CA ALA A 140 -11.50 -3.37 -0.77
C ALA A 140 -12.97 -3.51 -0.37
N ASP A 141 -13.84 -3.86 -1.32
CA ASP A 141 -15.26 -4.11 -1.04
C ASP A 141 -15.46 -5.28 -0.06
N LYS A 142 -14.78 -6.40 -0.29
CA LYS A 142 -14.89 -7.61 0.57
C LYS A 142 -14.41 -7.39 1.99
N LEU A 143 -13.36 -6.57 2.16
CA LEU A 143 -12.75 -6.27 3.46
C LEU A 143 -13.43 -5.06 4.14
N GLY A 144 -14.40 -4.43 3.48
CA GLY A 144 -15.06 -3.22 3.99
C GLY A 144 -14.09 -2.03 4.10
N ALA A 145 -13.11 -1.95 3.21
CA ALA A 145 -12.18 -0.82 3.15
C ALA A 145 -12.83 0.34 2.39
N THR A 146 -12.81 1.53 3.01
CA THR A 146 -13.36 2.77 2.45
C THR A 146 -12.30 3.58 1.70
N LYS A 147 -11.01 3.34 1.98
CA LYS A 147 -9.87 3.98 1.32
C LYS A 147 -8.82 2.93 0.94
N ILE A 148 -8.15 3.14 -0.19
CA ILE A 148 -7.03 2.31 -0.64
C ILE A 148 -5.76 3.17 -0.64
N ALA A 149 -4.76 2.76 0.12
CA ALA A 149 -3.48 3.45 0.21
C ALA A 149 -2.41 2.68 -0.58
N LEU A 150 -1.77 3.37 -1.53
CA LEU A 150 -0.71 2.85 -2.40
C LEU A 150 0.58 3.63 -2.15
N GLY A 151 1.70 2.94 -2.06
CA GLY A 151 3.01 3.55 -1.78
C GLY A 151 3.69 4.20 -2.98
N HIS A 152 2.96 4.99 -3.78
CA HIS A 152 3.57 5.80 -4.84
C HIS A 152 4.21 7.05 -4.25
N ASP A 153 5.37 7.44 -4.76
CA ASP A 153 6.14 8.58 -4.27
C ASP A 153 6.24 9.74 -5.29
N GLY A 154 7.06 10.74 -4.95
CA GLY A 154 7.26 11.91 -5.80
C GLY A 154 7.93 11.60 -7.14
N ASP A 155 8.81 10.61 -7.17
CA ASP A 155 9.53 10.24 -8.39
C ASP A 155 8.56 9.53 -9.35
N ASP A 156 7.66 8.68 -8.84
CA ASP A 156 6.58 8.07 -9.64
C ASP A 156 5.69 9.14 -10.31
N MET A 157 5.36 10.20 -9.58
CA MET A 157 4.55 11.31 -10.12
C MET A 157 5.30 12.09 -11.21
N ILE A 158 6.60 12.33 -11.02
CA ILE A 158 7.45 13.01 -12.02
C ILE A 158 7.59 12.14 -13.26
N GLU A 159 7.85 10.84 -13.10
CA GLU A 159 7.92 9.89 -14.21
C GLU A 159 6.62 9.90 -15.00
N THR A 160 5.48 9.76 -14.32
CA THR A 160 4.15 9.80 -14.93
C THR A 160 3.90 11.13 -15.65
N PHE A 161 4.28 12.25 -15.04
CA PHE A 161 4.13 13.57 -15.67
C PHE A 161 4.94 13.68 -16.96
N VAL A 162 6.21 13.28 -16.93
CA VAL A 162 7.12 13.34 -18.08
C VAL A 162 6.63 12.41 -19.19
N MET A 163 6.22 11.20 -18.86
CA MET A 163 5.59 10.26 -19.79
C MET A 163 4.37 10.89 -20.47
N ASN A 164 3.49 11.55 -19.73
CA ASN A 164 2.32 12.21 -20.31
C ASN A 164 2.66 13.39 -21.22
N VAL A 165 3.71 14.16 -20.90
CA VAL A 165 4.19 15.28 -21.75
C VAL A 165 4.70 14.76 -23.10
N PHE A 166 5.51 13.69 -23.10
CA PHE A 166 6.12 13.19 -24.34
C PHE A 166 5.17 12.34 -25.19
N PHE A 167 4.23 11.62 -24.56
CA PHE A 167 3.29 10.74 -25.27
C PHE A 167 1.88 11.33 -25.36
N SER A 168 1.73 12.66 -25.19
CA SER A 168 0.45 13.39 -25.31
C SER A 168 -0.70 12.77 -24.50
N GLY A 169 -0.39 12.16 -23.35
CA GLY A 169 -1.37 11.46 -22.51
C GLY A 169 -2.01 10.21 -23.12
N THR A 170 -1.41 9.59 -24.15
CA THR A 170 -1.98 8.43 -24.87
C THR A 170 -1.41 7.06 -24.49
N LEU A 171 -0.86 6.94 -23.28
CA LEU A 171 -0.26 5.69 -22.76
C LEU A 171 -1.30 4.64 -22.30
#